data_AF-A0A7E4V252-F1
#
_entry.id   AF-A0A7E4V252-F1
#
_cell.length_a   1.000
_cell.length_b   1.000
_cell.length_c   1.000
_cell.angle_alpha   90.00
_cell.angle_beta   90.00
_cell.angle_gamma   90.00
#
_symmetry.space_group_name_H-M   'P 1'
#
loop_
_entity.id
_entity.type
_entity.pdbx_description
1 polymer ?
#
loop_
_entity_poly.entity_id
_entity_poly.type
_entity_poly.pdbx_seq_one_letter_code
_entity_poly.pdbx_strand_id
1 'polypeptide(L)'
;MDGFGPPPQVPPRHSSDNSNKNSNTNFWRQPLGVFLAFLFVLAVLFSTACLVRYALRDKAVYDQLVDYIDKTISISKINYNRALGLYEVTEQEQGALHQQRKYKNLIWAFLGSDLLNFVFFGAVIGLFYCANVNIGLPHSLFWIMLTIGIVYSLLQVSVFTALIFPLSARLPNETSTLLDHAIPHNPGGLLQMENSIGCTFDHNLYNAFQRRANPNNTCDPQIARSYIPRPLLLTFIALRLAALLVFAVSLLLRFSCGSLITALALRKPPPFSLYLYQTDAADRF
;
A
#
# COMPACT_ATOMS: atom_id res chain seq x y z
N MET A 1 58.44 18.74 73.43
CA MET A 1 57.28 17.85 73.42
C MET A 1 56.11 18.65 72.87
N ASP A 2 55.79 18.34 71.63
CA ASP A 2 54.47 18.29 70.98
C ASP A 2 53.52 19.50 71.19
N GLY A 3 53.17 20.32 70.20
CA GLY A 3 52.95 20.02 68.79
C GLY A 3 51.48 19.65 68.55
N PHE A 4 50.56 20.61 68.64
CA PHE A 4 49.16 20.44 68.19
C PHE A 4 48.69 21.68 67.42
N GLY A 5 48.90 21.64 66.10
CA GLY A 5 48.17 22.49 65.16
C GLY A 5 46.78 21.92 64.87
N PRO A 6 45.84 22.74 64.37
CA PRO A 6 44.53 22.27 63.96
C PRO A 6 44.63 21.26 62.81
N PRO A 7 43.73 20.27 62.74
CA PRO A 7 43.79 19.22 61.74
C PRO A 7 43.66 19.79 60.31
N PRO A 8 44.36 19.21 59.33
CA PRO A 8 44.29 19.67 57.94
C PRO A 8 42.88 19.47 57.39
N GLN A 9 42.35 20.51 56.74
CA GLN A 9 41.13 20.43 55.96
C GLN A 9 41.37 19.46 54.80
N VAL A 10 40.69 18.31 54.84
CA VAL A 10 40.64 17.36 53.75
C VAL A 10 39.93 18.06 52.58
N PRO A 11 40.53 18.17 51.38
CA PRO A 11 39.85 18.78 50.24
C PRO A 11 38.58 17.96 49.92
N PRO A 12 37.49 18.61 49.47
CA PRO A 12 36.28 17.91 49.12
C PRO A 12 36.61 16.84 48.10
N ARG A 13 36.28 15.60 48.44
CA ARG A 13 36.32 14.46 47.55
C ARG A 13 35.40 14.82 46.38
N HIS A 14 35.96 15.32 45.29
CA HIS A 14 35.26 15.35 44.03
C HIS A 14 34.91 13.91 43.72
N SER A 15 33.67 13.53 44.05
CA SER A 15 32.96 12.47 43.38
C SER A 15 33.11 12.79 41.91
N SER A 16 34.04 12.10 41.26
CA SER A 16 34.13 12.02 39.82
C SER A 16 32.78 11.48 39.36
N ASP A 17 31.90 12.43 39.07
CA ASP A 17 30.56 12.24 38.55
C ASP A 17 30.71 11.73 37.11
N ASN A 18 31.16 10.48 37.00
CA ASN A 18 31.26 9.74 35.75
C ASN A 18 29.87 9.23 35.30
N SER A 19 28.79 9.84 35.80
CA SER A 19 27.41 9.48 35.45
C SER A 19 26.95 10.11 34.14
N ASN A 20 27.67 11.11 33.59
CA ASN A 20 27.13 11.94 32.52
C ASN A 20 27.70 11.71 31.11
N LYS A 21 28.38 10.57 30.86
CA LYS A 21 28.95 10.26 29.53
C LYS A 21 28.21 9.20 28.70
N ASN A 22 27.19 8.53 29.26
CA ASN A 22 26.46 7.46 28.56
C ASN A 22 25.00 7.79 28.18
N SER A 23 24.45 8.95 28.52
CA SER A 23 23.05 9.31 28.22
C SER A 23 22.82 9.82 26.79
N ASN A 24 23.86 10.20 26.05
CA ASN A 24 23.75 10.79 24.72
C ASN A 24 23.83 9.78 23.55
N THR A 25 23.99 8.48 23.81
CA THR A 25 24.35 7.51 22.75
C THR A 25 23.17 6.95 21.96
N ASN A 26 21.92 7.14 22.41
CA ASN A 26 20.75 6.50 21.82
C ASN A 26 19.67 7.44 21.25
N PHE A 27 19.82 8.77 21.33
CA PHE A 27 18.80 9.74 20.90
C PHE A 27 18.54 9.78 19.38
N TRP A 28 19.45 9.22 18.57
CA TRP A 28 19.36 9.27 17.11
C TRP A 28 18.53 8.11 16.51
N ARG A 29 18.26 7.06 17.29
CA ARG A 29 17.61 5.83 16.78
C ARG A 29 16.10 6.00 16.57
N GLN A 30 15.42 6.73 17.45
CA GLN A 30 13.98 6.96 17.37
C GLN A 30 13.60 7.84 16.16
N PRO A 31 14.29 8.97 15.89
CA PRO A 31 14.08 9.73 14.65
C PRO A 31 14.30 8.89 13.39
N LEU A 32 15.27 7.96 13.42
CA LEU A 32 15.50 7.05 12.30
C LEU A 32 14.36 6.03 12.11
N GLY A 33 13.80 5.51 13.20
CA GLY A 33 12.61 4.64 13.16
C GLY A 33 11.39 5.36 12.59
N VAL A 34 11.20 6.63 12.91
CA VAL A 34 10.15 7.48 12.34
C VAL A 34 10.38 7.75 10.86
N PHE A 35 11.63 8.04 10.47
CA PHE A 35 12.01 8.16 9.07
C PHE A 35 11.66 6.90 8.28
N LEU A 36 11.95 5.71 8.84
CA LEU A 36 11.54 4.45 8.24
C LEU A 36 10.02 4.32 8.12
N ALA A 37 9.27 4.68 9.16
CA ALA A 37 7.81 4.68 9.11
C ALA A 37 7.28 5.58 7.98
N PHE A 38 7.86 6.77 7.78
CA PHE A 38 7.52 7.64 6.64
C PHE A 38 7.83 7.00 5.29
N LEU A 39 8.99 6.35 5.13
CA LEU A 39 9.32 5.63 3.89
C LEU A 39 8.30 4.53 3.58
N PHE A 40 7.88 3.77 4.60
CA PHE A 40 6.83 2.77 4.44
C PHE A 40 5.48 3.38 4.10
N VAL A 41 5.08 4.48 4.72
CA VAL A 41 3.84 5.19 4.36
C VAL A 41 3.87 5.62 2.89
N LEU A 42 4.98 6.19 2.42
CA LEU A 42 5.12 6.57 1.00
C LEU A 42 5.07 5.35 0.08
N ALA A 43 5.72 4.25 0.46
CA ALA A 43 5.70 3.01 -0.31
C ALA A 43 4.28 2.40 -0.41
N VAL A 44 3.56 2.39 0.72
CA VAL A 44 2.16 1.90 0.77
C VAL A 44 1.27 2.84 -0.05
N LEU A 45 1.37 4.17 0.12
CA LEU A 45 0.61 5.16 -0.67
C LEU A 45 0.78 4.95 -2.18
N PHE A 46 2.02 4.73 -2.63
CA PHE A 46 2.29 4.44 -4.04
C PHE A 46 1.54 3.17 -4.50
N SER A 47 1.66 2.08 -3.74
CA SER A 47 0.96 0.83 -4.09
C SER A 47 -0.57 0.98 -4.06
N THR A 48 -1.12 1.66 -3.05
CA THR A 48 -2.55 1.92 -2.92
C THR A 48 -3.06 2.78 -4.08
N ALA A 49 -2.36 3.85 -4.45
CA ALA A 49 -2.74 4.71 -5.57
C ALA A 49 -2.78 3.95 -6.91
N CYS A 50 -1.76 3.11 -7.16
CA CYS A 50 -1.77 2.23 -8.33
C CYS A 50 -2.96 1.28 -8.30
N LEU A 51 -3.21 0.62 -7.17
CA LEU A 51 -4.29 -0.36 -7.05
C LEU A 51 -5.68 0.26 -7.13
N VAL A 52 -5.91 1.46 -6.61
CA VAL A 52 -7.18 2.18 -6.78
C VAL A 52 -7.45 2.41 -8.27
N ARG A 53 -6.44 2.82 -9.05
CA ARG A 53 -6.58 2.98 -10.50
C ARG A 53 -6.97 1.66 -11.18
N TYR A 54 -6.36 0.54 -10.78
CA TYR A 54 -6.73 -0.78 -11.30
C TYR A 54 -8.12 -1.22 -10.83
N ALA A 55 -8.49 -1.00 -9.58
CA ALA A 55 -9.81 -1.37 -9.04
C ALA A 55 -10.95 -0.63 -9.77
N LEU A 56 -10.76 0.64 -10.07
CA LEU A 56 -11.74 1.45 -10.81
C LEU A 56 -11.84 1.00 -12.28
N ARG A 57 -10.71 0.69 -12.92
CA ARG A 57 -10.69 0.22 -14.31
C ARG A 57 -11.23 -1.20 -14.47
N ASP A 58 -10.85 -2.11 -13.58
CA ASP A 58 -11.26 -3.51 -13.60
C ASP A 58 -12.76 -3.69 -13.34
N LYS A 59 -13.33 -2.84 -12.47
CA LYS A 59 -14.79 -2.79 -12.27
C LYS A 59 -15.54 -2.61 -13.60
N ALA A 60 -15.06 -1.74 -14.48
CA ALA A 60 -15.68 -1.52 -15.77
C ALA A 60 -15.56 -2.73 -16.71
N VAL A 61 -14.47 -3.51 -16.65
CA VAL A 61 -14.29 -4.65 -17.58
C VAL A 61 -15.07 -5.87 -17.12
N TYR A 62 -14.99 -6.25 -15.85
CA TYR A 62 -15.71 -7.43 -15.34
C TYR A 62 -17.23 -7.22 -15.41
N ASP A 63 -17.74 -6.08 -14.95
CA ASP A 63 -19.18 -5.86 -14.89
C ASP A 63 -19.79 -5.83 -16.31
N GLN A 64 -19.08 -5.26 -17.30
CA GLN A 64 -19.52 -5.26 -18.70
C GLN A 64 -19.41 -6.65 -19.35
N LEU A 65 -18.38 -7.43 -19.01
CA LEU A 65 -18.25 -8.78 -19.53
C LEU A 65 -19.38 -9.69 -19.03
N VAL A 66 -19.72 -9.61 -17.74
CA VAL A 66 -20.85 -10.38 -17.16
C VAL A 66 -22.17 -9.94 -17.79
N ASP A 67 -22.44 -8.64 -17.86
CA ASP A 67 -23.65 -8.10 -18.50
C ASP A 67 -23.77 -8.52 -19.97
N TYR A 68 -22.65 -8.52 -20.70
CA TYR A 68 -22.60 -8.96 -22.08
C TYR A 68 -22.93 -10.46 -22.22
N ILE A 69 -22.38 -11.31 -21.36
CA ILE A 69 -22.63 -12.76 -21.37
C ILE A 69 -24.10 -13.06 -21.03
N ASP A 70 -24.65 -12.44 -19.98
CA ASP A 70 -26.05 -12.63 -19.60
C ASP A 70 -27.00 -12.22 -20.74
N LYS A 71 -26.72 -11.08 -21.38
CA LYS A 71 -27.46 -10.64 -22.58
C LYS A 71 -27.30 -11.62 -23.73
N THR A 72 -26.10 -12.15 -23.95
CA THR A 72 -25.82 -13.12 -25.02
C THR A 72 -26.61 -14.42 -24.82
N ILE A 73 -26.66 -14.95 -23.59
CA ILE A 73 -27.51 -16.12 -23.25
C ILE A 73 -28.99 -15.82 -23.53
N SER A 74 -29.46 -14.62 -23.19
CA SER A 74 -30.85 -14.24 -23.42
C SER A 74 -31.17 -14.12 -24.92
N ILE A 75 -30.26 -13.55 -25.70
CA ILE A 75 -30.43 -13.33 -27.14
C ILE A 75 -30.33 -14.63 -27.90
N SER A 76 -29.41 -15.54 -27.55
CA SER A 76 -29.29 -16.84 -28.21
C SER A 76 -30.55 -17.71 -28.07
N LYS A 77 -31.34 -17.50 -27.01
CA LYS A 77 -32.63 -18.17 -26.80
C LYS A 77 -33.74 -17.60 -27.66
N ILE A 78 -33.70 -16.30 -27.97
CA ILE A 78 -34.73 -15.58 -28.74
C ILE A 78 -34.43 -15.68 -30.24
N ASN A 79 -33.20 -15.39 -30.64
CA ASN A 79 -32.75 -15.40 -32.02
C ASN A 79 -31.87 -16.63 -32.28
N TYR A 80 -32.52 -17.80 -32.27
CA TYR A 80 -31.83 -19.07 -32.44
C TYR A 80 -31.23 -19.20 -33.85
N ASN A 81 -29.90 -19.22 -33.93
CA ASN A 81 -29.18 -19.49 -35.17
C ASN A 81 -28.80 -20.98 -35.25
N ARG A 82 -29.38 -21.72 -36.20
CA ARG A 82 -29.08 -23.17 -36.39
C ARG A 82 -27.60 -23.47 -36.64
N ALA A 83 -26.83 -22.54 -37.19
CA ALA A 83 -25.40 -22.75 -37.46
C ALA A 83 -24.53 -22.62 -36.20
N LEU A 84 -24.97 -21.83 -35.21
CA LEU A 84 -24.22 -21.57 -33.97
C LEU A 84 -24.79 -22.31 -32.76
N GLY A 85 -26.07 -22.69 -32.80
CA GLY A 85 -26.76 -23.32 -31.68
C GLY A 85 -27.14 -22.33 -30.56
N LEU A 86 -27.58 -22.89 -29.43
CA LEU A 86 -27.83 -22.15 -28.20
C LEU A 86 -26.50 -21.83 -27.54
N TYR A 87 -26.31 -20.58 -27.12
CA TYR A 87 -25.13 -20.22 -26.33
C TYR A 87 -25.33 -20.71 -24.90
N GLU A 88 -24.47 -21.63 -24.47
CA GLU A 88 -24.40 -22.12 -23.10
C GLU A 88 -22.98 -21.92 -22.59
N VAL A 89 -22.87 -21.34 -21.39
CA VAL A 89 -21.58 -21.10 -20.76
C VAL A 89 -21.05 -22.44 -20.27
N THR A 90 -19.91 -22.85 -20.82
CA THR A 90 -19.26 -24.12 -20.45
C THR A 90 -18.75 -24.07 -19.00
N GLU A 91 -18.59 -25.23 -18.37
CA GLU A 91 -18.03 -25.33 -17.01
C GLU A 91 -16.65 -24.64 -16.89
N GLN A 92 -15.84 -24.69 -17.95
CA GLN A 92 -14.55 -24.01 -18.00
C GLN A 92 -14.71 -22.48 -17.98
N GLU A 93 -15.66 -21.95 -18.73
CA GLU A 93 -15.97 -20.52 -18.79
C GLU A 93 -16.60 -19.98 -17.50
N GLN A 94 -17.45 -20.78 -16.84
CA GLN A 94 -17.96 -20.46 -15.51
C GLN A 94 -16.81 -20.40 -14.49
N GLY A 95 -15.85 -21.32 -14.58
CA GLY A 95 -14.61 -21.30 -13.82
C GLY A 95 -13.80 -20.01 -14.04
N ALA A 96 -13.68 -19.56 -15.29
CA ALA A 96 -13.01 -18.30 -15.63
C ALA A 96 -13.70 -17.07 -15.03
N LEU A 97 -15.04 -17.00 -15.14
CA LEU A 97 -15.85 -15.92 -14.53
C LEU A 97 -15.71 -15.89 -13.01
N HIS A 98 -15.63 -17.07 -12.37
CA HIS A 98 -15.36 -17.17 -10.94
C HIS A 98 -13.95 -16.66 -10.58
N GLN A 99 -12.93 -17.01 -11.36
CA GLN A 99 -11.57 -16.51 -11.18
C GLN A 99 -11.48 -14.98 -11.33
N GLN A 100 -12.21 -14.39 -12.28
CA GLN A 100 -12.28 -12.94 -12.43
C GLN A 100 -12.94 -12.27 -11.21
N ARG A 101 -14.04 -12.84 -10.69
CA ARG A 101 -14.68 -12.35 -9.46
C ARG A 101 -13.70 -12.41 -8.28
N LYS A 102 -12.95 -13.51 -8.16
CA LYS A 102 -11.92 -13.67 -7.13
C LYS A 102 -10.83 -12.61 -7.26
N TYR A 103 -10.36 -12.33 -8.47
CA TYR A 103 -9.38 -11.28 -8.73
C TYR A 103 -9.88 -9.89 -8.28
N LYS A 104 -11.10 -9.49 -8.68
CA LYS A 104 -11.75 -8.24 -8.23
C LYS A 104 -11.82 -8.16 -6.71
N ASN A 105 -12.29 -9.21 -6.06
CA ASN A 105 -12.41 -9.26 -4.60
C ASN A 105 -11.05 -9.15 -3.90
N LEU A 106 -10.00 -9.78 -4.44
CA LEU A 106 -8.65 -9.70 -3.89
C LEU A 106 -8.07 -8.28 -3.96
N ILE A 107 -8.31 -7.55 -5.06
CA ILE A 107 -7.88 -6.14 -5.17
C ILE A 107 -8.54 -5.30 -4.08
N TRP A 108 -9.86 -5.41 -3.91
CA TRP A 108 -10.59 -4.64 -2.89
C TRP A 108 -10.19 -5.05 -1.46
N ALA A 109 -10.01 -6.33 -1.20
CA ALA A 109 -9.52 -6.82 0.08
C ALA A 109 -8.13 -6.26 0.41
N PHE A 110 -7.24 -6.17 -0.59
CA PHE A 110 -5.92 -5.57 -0.40
C PHE A 110 -5.98 -4.07 -0.16
N LEU A 111 -6.85 -3.33 -0.85
CA LEU A 111 -7.06 -1.90 -0.59
C LEU A 111 -7.54 -1.66 0.85
N GLY A 112 -8.43 -2.50 1.36
CA GLY A 112 -8.85 -2.46 2.77
C GLY A 112 -7.70 -2.80 3.72
N SER A 113 -6.87 -3.78 3.37
CA SER A 113 -5.69 -4.19 4.14
C SER A 113 -4.61 -3.09 4.19
N ASP A 114 -4.42 -2.34 3.10
CA ASP A 114 -3.50 -1.19 3.05
C ASP A 114 -3.89 -0.07 4.03
N LEU A 115 -5.19 0.09 4.33
CA LEU A 115 -5.65 1.05 5.33
C LEU A 115 -5.09 0.71 6.72
N LEU A 116 -4.91 -0.57 7.04
CA LEU A 116 -4.35 -1.01 8.31
C LEU A 116 -2.85 -0.67 8.41
N ASN A 117 -2.10 -0.70 7.30
CA ASN A 117 -0.71 -0.18 7.30
C ASN A 117 -0.66 1.29 7.71
N PHE A 118 -1.57 2.12 7.19
CA PHE A 118 -1.62 3.54 7.57
C PHE A 118 -1.94 3.72 9.05
N VAL A 119 -2.80 2.87 9.62
CA VAL A 119 -3.07 2.88 11.06
C VAL A 119 -1.82 2.52 11.86
N PHE A 120 -1.10 1.45 11.50
CA PHE A 120 0.14 1.04 12.19
C PHE A 120 1.22 2.11 12.13
N PHE A 121 1.59 2.58 10.94
CA PHE A 121 2.65 3.57 10.79
C PHE A 121 2.22 4.96 11.29
N GLY A 122 0.95 5.32 11.12
CA GLY A 122 0.37 6.53 11.71
C GLY A 122 0.43 6.52 13.24
N ALA A 123 0.14 5.38 13.87
CA ALA A 123 0.29 5.23 15.32
C ALA A 123 1.76 5.34 15.77
N VAL A 124 2.71 4.76 15.03
CA VAL A 124 4.15 4.89 15.32
C VAL A 124 4.61 6.35 15.24
N ILE A 125 4.22 7.05 14.18
CA ILE A 125 4.53 8.48 14.00
C ILE A 125 3.86 9.32 15.09
N GLY A 126 2.59 9.04 15.41
CA GLY A 126 1.85 9.71 16.47
C GLY A 126 2.46 9.50 17.85
N LEU A 127 2.84 8.27 18.21
CA LEU A 127 3.52 7.96 19.46
C LEU A 127 4.82 8.75 19.61
N PHE A 128 5.59 8.91 18.53
CA PHE A 128 6.82 9.70 18.55
C PHE A 128 6.58 11.20 18.84
N TYR A 129 5.52 11.79 18.28
CA TYR A 129 5.23 13.22 18.46
C TYR A 129 4.41 13.54 19.72
N CYS A 130 3.66 12.59 20.25
CA CYS A 130 2.75 12.80 21.38
C CYS A 130 3.29 12.26 22.71
N ALA A 131 4.21 11.28 22.70
CA ALA A 131 4.77 10.66 23.90
C ALA A 131 6.29 10.80 23.98
N ASN A 132 6.83 10.76 25.19
CA ASN A 132 8.29 10.73 25.37
C ASN A 132 8.81 9.30 25.13
N VAL A 133 9.15 8.98 23.89
CA VAL A 133 9.60 7.64 23.44
C VAL A 133 11.04 7.31 23.88
N ASN A 134 11.68 8.19 24.65
CA ASN A 134 13.07 7.98 25.06
C ASN A 134 13.23 6.98 26.21
N ILE A 135 12.22 6.83 27.08
CA ILE A 135 12.31 6.02 28.30
C ILE A 135 10.96 5.36 28.62
N GLY A 136 11.00 4.17 29.22
CA GLY A 136 9.83 3.52 29.82
C GLY A 136 8.95 2.75 28.83
N LEU A 137 7.70 2.53 29.21
CA LEU A 137 6.70 1.81 28.40
C LEU A 137 6.52 2.35 26.96
N PRO A 138 6.45 3.68 26.69
CA PRO A 138 6.28 4.17 25.33
C PRO A 138 7.46 3.84 24.41
N HIS A 139 8.68 3.70 24.96
CA HIS A 139 9.85 3.26 24.19
C HIS A 139 9.67 1.85 23.62
N SER A 140 9.31 0.89 24.47
CA SER A 140 9.09 -0.49 24.04
C SER A 140 7.90 -0.59 23.09
N LEU A 141 6.80 0.11 23.38
CA LEU A 141 5.60 0.12 22.54
C LEU A 141 5.90 0.63 21.12
N PHE A 142 6.71 1.69 20.99
CA PHE A 142 7.11 2.24 19.69
C PHE A 142 7.81 1.21 18.81
N TRP A 143 8.82 0.50 19.33
CA TRP A 143 9.57 -0.48 18.56
C TRP A 143 8.76 -1.74 18.24
N ILE A 144 7.91 -2.19 19.16
CA ILE A 144 6.99 -3.32 18.93
C ILE A 144 6.02 -2.97 17.79
N MET A 145 5.36 -1.80 17.87
CA MET A 145 4.43 -1.36 16.84
C MET A 145 5.10 -1.15 15.48
N LEU A 146 6.30 -0.57 15.46
CA LEU A 146 7.08 -0.42 14.23
C LEU A 146 7.43 -1.78 13.61
N THR A 147 7.87 -2.73 14.43
CA THR A 147 8.24 -4.08 13.96
C THR A 147 7.03 -4.82 13.42
N ILE A 148 5.91 -4.81 14.15
CA ILE A 148 4.65 -5.41 13.70
C ILE A 148 4.18 -4.77 12.40
N GLY A 149 4.24 -3.44 12.27
CA GLY A 149 3.86 -2.72 11.06
C GLY A 149 4.73 -3.11 9.85
N ILE A 150 6.04 -3.24 10.03
CA ILE A 150 6.96 -3.68 8.96
C ILE A 150 6.64 -5.12 8.54
N VAL A 151 6.53 -6.04 9.49
CA VAL A 151 6.23 -7.46 9.21
C VAL A 151 4.89 -7.60 8.51
N TYR A 152 3.86 -6.91 9.02
CA TYR A 152 2.54 -6.88 8.40
C TYR A 152 2.60 -6.35 6.96
N SER A 153 3.29 -5.22 6.72
CA SER A 153 3.39 -4.63 5.38
C SER A 153 4.09 -5.56 4.37
N LEU A 154 5.18 -6.24 4.79
CA LEU A 154 5.90 -7.19 3.94
C LEU A 154 5.08 -8.45 3.66
N LEU A 155 4.46 -9.04 4.69
CA LEU A 155 3.64 -10.23 4.54
C LEU A 155 2.44 -9.94 3.64
N GLN A 156 1.75 -8.83 3.87
CA GLN A 156 0.58 -8.44 3.10
C GLN A 156 0.92 -8.30 1.61
N VAL A 157 1.97 -7.56 1.24
CA VAL A 157 2.35 -7.41 -0.18
C VAL A 157 2.77 -8.74 -0.81
N SER A 158 3.43 -9.61 -0.03
CA SER A 158 3.94 -10.89 -0.51
C SER A 158 2.78 -11.86 -0.78
N VAL A 159 1.84 -11.97 0.16
CA VAL A 159 0.62 -12.78 0.01
C VAL A 159 -0.23 -12.25 -1.15
N PHE A 160 -0.41 -10.95 -1.26
CA PHE A 160 -1.14 -10.35 -2.38
C PHE A 160 -0.50 -10.67 -3.72
N THR A 161 0.82 -10.50 -3.83
CA THR A 161 1.56 -10.81 -5.05
C THR A 161 1.44 -12.29 -5.40
N ALA A 162 1.58 -13.19 -4.43
CA ALA A 162 1.45 -14.64 -4.63
C ALA A 162 0.04 -15.04 -5.12
N LEU A 163 -1.01 -14.38 -4.64
CA LEU A 163 -2.39 -14.66 -5.05
C LEU A 163 -2.77 -14.06 -6.39
N ILE A 164 -2.33 -12.81 -6.68
CA ILE A 164 -2.68 -12.09 -7.91
C ILE A 164 -1.83 -12.52 -9.10
N PHE A 165 -0.57 -12.89 -8.89
CA PHE A 165 0.33 -13.30 -9.97
C PHE A 165 -0.24 -14.43 -10.88
N PRO A 166 -0.72 -15.57 -10.34
CA PRO A 166 -1.26 -16.63 -11.19
C PRO A 166 -2.55 -16.20 -11.90
N LEU A 167 -3.39 -15.39 -11.25
CA LEU A 167 -4.65 -14.90 -11.82
C LEU A 167 -4.38 -13.93 -12.98
N SER A 168 -3.56 -12.90 -12.75
CA SER A 168 -3.19 -11.90 -13.77
C SER A 168 -2.52 -12.51 -15.01
N ALA A 169 -1.85 -13.67 -14.87
CA ALA A 169 -1.25 -14.38 -15.99
C ALA A 169 -2.26 -15.18 -16.84
N ARG A 170 -3.36 -15.67 -16.24
CA ARG A 170 -4.32 -16.56 -16.90
C ARG A 170 -5.54 -15.82 -17.43
N LEU A 171 -6.07 -14.90 -16.63
CA LEU A 171 -7.32 -14.19 -16.91
C LEU A 171 -7.38 -13.49 -18.27
N PRO A 172 -6.32 -12.84 -18.80
CA PRO A 172 -6.39 -12.23 -20.12
C PRO A 172 -6.75 -13.24 -21.22
N ASN A 173 -6.19 -14.45 -21.17
CA ASN A 173 -6.42 -15.47 -22.19
C ASN A 173 -7.80 -16.11 -22.02
N GLU A 174 -8.20 -16.44 -20.78
CA GLU A 174 -9.53 -16.99 -20.50
C GLU A 174 -10.64 -16.01 -20.92
N THR A 175 -10.44 -14.71 -20.67
CA THR A 175 -11.37 -13.65 -21.08
C THR A 175 -11.47 -13.55 -22.60
N SER A 176 -10.34 -13.66 -23.32
CA SER A 176 -10.37 -13.68 -24.77
C SER A 176 -11.14 -14.88 -25.29
N THR A 177 -10.88 -16.09 -24.79
CA THR A 177 -11.57 -17.31 -25.21
C THR A 177 -13.07 -17.23 -24.98
N LEU A 178 -13.48 -16.70 -23.82
CA LEU A 178 -14.88 -16.47 -23.47
C LEU A 178 -15.56 -15.51 -24.45
N LEU A 179 -14.90 -14.41 -24.79
CA LEU A 179 -15.39 -13.44 -25.77
C LEU A 179 -15.42 -14.04 -27.19
N ASP A 180 -14.44 -14.86 -27.57
CA ASP A 180 -14.40 -15.50 -28.88
C ASP A 180 -15.56 -16.49 -29.07
N HIS A 181 -16.02 -17.12 -27.99
CA HIS A 181 -17.22 -17.97 -27.98
C HIS A 181 -18.51 -17.14 -27.94
N ALA A 182 -18.60 -16.10 -27.09
CA ALA A 182 -19.83 -15.33 -26.91
C ALA A 182 -20.18 -14.43 -28.11
N ILE A 183 -19.19 -13.80 -28.74
CA ILE A 183 -19.43 -12.71 -29.69
C ILE A 183 -20.25 -13.11 -30.93
N PRO A 184 -20.01 -14.27 -31.58
CA PRO A 184 -20.82 -14.72 -32.71
C PRO A 184 -22.32 -14.82 -32.41
N HIS A 185 -22.70 -15.03 -31.15
CA HIS A 185 -24.11 -15.12 -30.74
C HIS A 185 -24.77 -13.75 -30.47
N ASN A 186 -23.99 -12.69 -30.25
CA ASN A 186 -24.51 -11.36 -29.95
C ASN A 186 -23.57 -10.22 -30.42
N PRO A 187 -23.36 -10.06 -31.74
CA PRO A 187 -22.49 -9.01 -32.25
C PRO A 187 -23.02 -7.60 -31.96
N GLY A 188 -24.35 -7.41 -31.89
CA GLY A 188 -24.97 -6.10 -31.62
C GLY A 188 -24.78 -5.60 -30.18
N GLY A 189 -24.51 -6.49 -29.22
CA GLY A 189 -24.26 -6.11 -27.82
C GLY A 189 -22.87 -5.51 -27.56
N LEU A 190 -21.96 -5.58 -28.54
CA LEU A 190 -20.58 -5.10 -28.40
C LEU A 190 -20.50 -3.59 -28.20
N LEU A 191 -21.37 -2.82 -28.85
CA LEU A 191 -21.33 -1.35 -28.82
C LEU A 191 -21.38 -0.78 -27.39
N GLN A 192 -22.15 -1.42 -26.51
CA GLN A 192 -22.24 -1.00 -25.10
C GLN A 192 -20.91 -1.24 -24.36
N MET A 193 -20.28 -2.40 -24.61
CA MET A 193 -18.99 -2.76 -24.03
C MET A 193 -17.88 -1.87 -24.58
N GLU A 194 -17.88 -1.58 -25.88
CA GLU A 194 -16.95 -0.66 -26.56
C GLU A 194 -17.00 0.74 -25.97
N ASN A 195 -18.20 1.30 -25.85
CA ASN A 195 -18.41 2.64 -25.28
C ASN A 195 -17.95 2.72 -23.82
N SER A 196 -18.17 1.65 -23.03
CA SER A 196 -17.77 1.62 -21.62
C SER A 196 -16.26 1.43 -21.42
N ILE A 197 -15.59 0.67 -22.29
CA ILE A 197 -14.15 0.37 -22.18
C ILE A 197 -13.32 1.43 -22.93
N GLY A 198 -13.93 2.17 -23.87
CA GLY A 198 -13.24 3.14 -24.73
C GLY A 198 -12.34 2.46 -25.76
N CYS A 199 -12.83 1.38 -26.35
CA CYS A 199 -12.14 0.58 -27.35
C CYS A 199 -13.11 0.12 -28.44
N THR A 200 -12.59 -0.43 -29.53
CA THR A 200 -13.37 -0.90 -30.68
C THR A 200 -13.02 -2.34 -31.01
N PHE A 201 -14.04 -3.18 -31.13
CA PHE A 201 -13.98 -4.52 -31.67
C PHE A 201 -14.26 -4.49 -33.18
N ASP A 202 -13.54 -5.30 -33.96
CA ASP A 202 -13.80 -5.39 -35.40
C ASP A 202 -14.80 -6.48 -35.71
N HIS A 203 -16.04 -6.05 -35.89
CA HIS A 203 -17.23 -6.85 -36.13
C HIS A 203 -17.09 -7.81 -37.33
N ASN A 204 -16.26 -7.48 -38.33
CA ASN A 204 -16.14 -8.27 -39.56
C ASN A 204 -15.33 -9.55 -39.40
N LEU A 205 -14.35 -9.59 -38.48
CA LEU A 205 -13.50 -10.77 -38.25
C LEU A 205 -14.09 -11.77 -37.23
N TYR A 206 -15.19 -11.41 -36.55
CA TYR A 206 -15.84 -12.29 -35.58
C TYR A 206 -16.60 -13.44 -36.22
N ASN A 207 -17.18 -13.22 -37.41
CA ASN A 207 -17.85 -14.28 -38.16
C ASN A 207 -16.88 -15.36 -38.68
N ALA A 208 -15.57 -15.10 -38.65
CA ALA A 208 -14.53 -16.00 -39.12
C ALA A 208 -13.61 -16.53 -38.01
N PHE A 209 -13.90 -16.24 -36.72
CA PHE A 209 -13.04 -16.58 -35.57
C PHE A 209 -11.58 -16.07 -35.70
N GLN A 210 -11.37 -14.97 -36.43
CA GLN A 210 -10.04 -14.40 -36.72
C GLN A 210 -9.80 -13.05 -36.05
N ARG A 211 -10.58 -12.70 -35.02
CA ARG A 211 -10.48 -11.44 -34.25
C ARG A 211 -9.05 -10.96 -33.96
N ARG A 212 -8.14 -11.88 -33.60
CA ARG A 212 -6.74 -11.57 -33.24
C ARG A 212 -5.85 -11.23 -34.45
N ALA A 213 -6.29 -11.56 -35.67
CA ALA A 213 -5.55 -11.25 -36.89
C ALA A 213 -5.73 -9.79 -37.33
N ASN A 214 -6.66 -9.05 -36.72
CA ASN A 214 -6.88 -7.66 -37.08
C ASN A 214 -5.87 -6.72 -36.40
N PRO A 215 -5.06 -5.97 -37.18
CA PRO A 215 -4.18 -4.94 -36.62
C PRO A 215 -4.93 -3.75 -35.96
N ASN A 216 -6.21 -3.54 -36.26
CA ASN A 216 -7.00 -2.42 -35.74
C ASN A 216 -7.83 -2.75 -34.47
N ASN A 217 -7.76 -3.99 -33.96
CA ASN A 217 -8.48 -4.35 -32.74
C ASN A 217 -7.81 -3.73 -31.51
N THR A 218 -8.51 -2.78 -30.88
CA THR A 218 -7.99 -2.05 -29.72
C THR A 218 -8.49 -2.62 -28.40
N CYS A 219 -9.54 -3.45 -28.40
CA CYS A 219 -10.14 -3.97 -27.17
C CYS A 219 -9.33 -5.11 -26.52
N ASP A 220 -8.75 -6.01 -27.30
CA ASP A 220 -7.92 -7.11 -26.78
C ASP A 220 -6.74 -6.60 -25.92
N PRO A 221 -5.91 -5.65 -26.41
CA PRO A 221 -4.85 -5.09 -25.60
C PRO A 221 -5.39 -4.25 -24.43
N GLN A 222 -6.56 -3.61 -24.55
CA GLN A 222 -7.20 -2.87 -23.46
C GLN A 222 -7.63 -3.81 -22.31
N ILE A 223 -8.28 -4.93 -22.63
CA ILE A 223 -8.72 -5.95 -21.68
C ILE A 223 -7.51 -6.59 -21.01
N ALA A 224 -6.48 -6.96 -21.78
CA ALA A 224 -5.26 -7.53 -21.22
C ALA A 224 -4.54 -6.57 -20.25
N ARG A 225 -4.58 -5.25 -20.52
CA ARG A 225 -4.00 -4.21 -19.66
C ARG A 225 -4.83 -3.88 -18.41
N SER A 226 -6.05 -4.38 -18.31
CA SER A 226 -6.87 -4.22 -17.09
C SER A 226 -6.37 -5.10 -15.96
N TYR A 227 -5.59 -6.13 -16.26
CA TYR A 227 -4.92 -6.96 -15.26
C TYR A 227 -3.58 -6.36 -14.83
N ILE A 228 -3.28 -6.48 -13.53
CA ILE A 228 -2.04 -5.95 -12.96
C ILE A 228 -0.83 -6.68 -13.57
N PRO A 229 0.11 -5.96 -14.20
CA PRO A 229 1.26 -6.59 -14.81
C PRO A 229 2.26 -7.07 -13.74
N ARG A 230 2.90 -8.21 -14.00
CA ARG A 230 3.96 -8.80 -13.17
C ARG A 230 5.03 -7.82 -12.68
N PRO A 231 5.62 -6.94 -13.53
CA PRO A 231 6.61 -5.97 -13.07
C PRO A 231 6.05 -5.04 -12.00
N LEU A 232 4.77 -4.65 -12.08
CA LEU A 232 4.18 -3.76 -11.09
C LEU A 232 4.08 -4.43 -9.71
N LEU A 233 3.68 -5.71 -9.65
CA LEU A 233 3.67 -6.47 -8.39
C LEU A 233 5.07 -6.55 -7.77
N LEU A 234 6.09 -6.81 -8.60
CA LEU A 234 7.49 -6.84 -8.14
C LEU A 234 7.94 -5.47 -7.63
N THR A 235 7.52 -4.37 -8.27
CA THR A 235 7.85 -3.02 -7.77
C THR A 235 7.25 -2.75 -6.39
N PHE A 236 6.06 -3.27 -6.07
CA PHE A 236 5.46 -3.10 -4.74
C PHE A 236 6.26 -3.79 -3.63
N ILE A 237 6.85 -4.94 -3.92
CA ILE A 237 7.74 -5.66 -2.99
C ILE A 237 9.08 -4.93 -2.91
N ALA A 238 9.67 -4.62 -4.07
CA ALA A 238 10.97 -3.98 -4.16
C ALA A 238 10.99 -2.62 -3.42
N LEU A 239 9.93 -1.83 -3.52
CA LEU A 239 9.83 -0.53 -2.85
C LEU A 239 9.84 -0.66 -1.31
N ARG A 240 9.17 -1.67 -0.76
CA ARG A 240 9.16 -1.95 0.69
C ARG A 240 10.51 -2.50 1.16
N LEU A 241 11.14 -3.38 0.38
CA LEU A 241 12.49 -3.86 0.66
C LEU A 241 13.53 -2.73 0.57
N ALA A 242 13.39 -1.82 -0.39
CA ALA A 242 14.24 -0.65 -0.53
C ALA A 242 14.16 0.26 0.69
N ALA A 243 12.97 0.48 1.26
CA ALA A 243 12.81 1.23 2.51
C ALA A 243 13.62 0.61 3.66
N LEU A 244 13.63 -0.73 3.78
CA LEU A 244 14.44 -1.44 4.78
C LEU A 244 15.93 -1.36 4.50
N LEU A 245 16.34 -1.47 3.23
CA LEU A 245 17.74 -1.32 2.84
C LEU A 245 18.27 0.09 3.17
N VAL A 246 17.48 1.13 2.86
CA VAL A 246 17.81 2.52 3.21
C VAL A 246 17.98 2.67 4.72
N PHE A 247 17.10 2.06 5.52
CA PHE A 247 17.23 2.07 6.97
C PHE A 247 18.46 1.32 7.48
N ALA A 248 18.74 0.12 6.95
CA ALA A 248 19.91 -0.67 7.32
C ALA A 248 21.22 0.08 7.00
N VAL A 249 21.31 0.68 5.81
CA VAL A 249 22.44 1.53 5.42
C VAL A 249 22.56 2.74 6.34
N SER A 250 21.43 3.38 6.69
CA SER A 250 21.42 4.53 7.61
C SER A 250 21.90 4.16 9.02
N LEU A 251 21.56 2.96 9.52
CA LEU A 251 22.06 2.44 10.78
C LEU A 251 23.58 2.19 10.72
N LEU A 252 24.07 1.60 9.64
CA LEU A 252 25.49 1.29 9.45
C LEU A 252 26.33 2.57 9.36
N LEU A 253 25.85 3.56 8.62
CA LEU A 253 26.56 4.83 8.41
C LEU A 253 26.34 5.83 9.57
N ARG A 254 25.51 5.51 10.57
CA ARG A 254 25.09 6.42 11.65
C ARG A 254 24.62 7.77 11.10
N PHE A 255 23.92 7.76 9.97
CA PHE A 255 23.48 8.99 9.31
C PHE A 255 22.46 9.70 10.19
N SER A 256 22.80 10.90 10.66
CA SER A 256 21.91 11.74 11.45
C SER A 256 20.93 12.49 10.55
N CYS A 257 20.10 11.77 9.79
CA CYS A 257 18.94 12.36 9.08
C CYS A 257 17.86 12.88 10.06
N GLY A 258 18.02 12.62 11.36
CA GLY A 258 17.11 13.11 12.41
C GLY A 258 17.02 14.63 12.52
N SER A 259 18.03 15.39 12.04
CA SER A 259 18.02 16.86 12.10
C SER A 259 16.94 17.50 11.22
N LEU A 260 16.65 16.92 10.05
CA LEU A 260 15.60 17.41 9.13
C LEU A 260 14.18 17.19 9.68
N ILE A 261 13.95 16.04 10.33
CA ILE A 261 12.65 15.71 10.94
C ILE A 261 12.46 16.51 12.24
N THR A 262 13.52 16.68 13.04
CA THR A 262 13.46 17.53 14.24
C THR A 262 13.30 19.01 13.88
N ALA A 263 13.89 19.51 12.80
CA ALA A 263 13.67 20.86 12.30
C ALA A 263 12.21 21.10 11.85
N LEU A 264 11.56 20.08 11.26
CA LEU A 264 10.12 20.10 10.95
C LEU A 264 9.26 20.02 12.22
N ALA A 265 9.69 19.29 13.25
CA ALA A 265 9.00 19.14 14.53
C ALA A 265 9.09 20.39 15.44
N LEU A 266 10.21 21.13 15.36
CA LEU A 266 10.45 22.39 16.07
C LEU A 266 9.63 23.58 15.51
N ARG A 267 8.92 23.39 14.39
CA ARG A 267 7.91 24.34 13.91
C ARG A 267 6.54 24.07 14.54
N LYS A 268 6.49 23.79 15.84
CA LYS A 268 5.26 24.00 16.63
C LYS A 268 5.29 25.44 17.16
N PRO A 269 4.21 26.23 17.02
CA PRO A 269 4.10 27.47 17.80
C PRO A 269 4.21 27.11 19.29
N PRO A 270 4.76 27.99 20.14
CA PRO A 270 4.93 27.70 21.55
C PRO A 270 3.58 27.27 22.14
N PRO A 271 3.56 26.28 23.06
CA PRO A 271 2.34 25.97 23.78
C PRO A 271 1.86 27.28 24.42
N PHE A 272 0.59 27.58 24.22
CA PHE A 272 -0.13 28.72 24.79
C PHE A 272 0.47 29.06 26.15
N SER A 273 1.15 30.19 26.20
CA SER A 273 1.67 30.77 27.42
C SER A 273 0.48 30.93 28.36
N LEU A 274 0.50 30.14 29.44
CA LEU A 274 -0.24 30.39 30.66
C LEU A 274 0.29 31.72 31.23
N TYR A 275 -0.09 32.84 30.62
CA TYR A 275 -0.04 34.18 31.20
C TYR A 275 -1.15 34.29 32.25
N LEU A 276 -1.09 33.44 33.28
CA LEU A 276 -1.93 33.56 34.48
C LEU A 276 -1.16 32.98 35.66
N TYR A 277 0.01 33.56 35.98
CA TYR A 277 0.55 33.54 37.34
C TYR A 277 1.66 34.59 37.55
N GLN A 278 1.42 35.84 37.15
CA GLN A 278 2.30 36.93 37.56
C GLN A 278 1.58 38.28 37.63
N THR A 279 0.47 38.31 38.37
CA THR A 279 -0.18 39.53 38.84
C THR A 279 -0.82 39.23 40.19
N ASP A 280 -0.01 39.04 41.25
CA ASP A 280 -0.51 39.05 42.65
C ASP A 280 0.62 39.08 43.71
N ALA A 281 1.70 39.83 43.45
CA ALA A 281 2.71 40.10 44.49
C ALA A 281 3.36 41.50 44.35
N ALA A 282 2.62 42.45 43.80
CA ALA A 282 2.97 43.86 43.80
C ALA A 282 1.69 44.65 44.07
N ASP A 283 1.15 44.44 45.27
CA ASP A 283 0.28 45.39 45.99
C ASP A 283 -0.18 44.73 47.30
N ARG A 284 0.62 44.92 48.34
CA ARG A 284 0.10 45.15 49.70
C ARG A 284 1.22 45.71 50.58
N PHE A 285 0.95 46.92 51.03
CA PHE A 285 1.38 47.57 52.27
C PHE A 285 1.79 46.61 53.37
#